data_AF-A0A4U0UL56-F1
#
_entry.id   AF-A0A4U0UL56-F1
#
_cell.length_a   1.000
_cell.length_b   1.000
_cell.length_c   1.000
_cell.angle_alpha   90.00
_cell.angle_beta   90.00
_cell.angle_gamma   90.00
#
_symmetry.space_group_name_H-M   'P 1'
#
loop_
_entity.id
_entity.type
_entity.pdbx_description
1 polymer ?
#
loop_
_entity_poly.entity_id
_entity_poly.type
_entity_poly.pdbx_seq_one_letter_code
_entity_poly.pdbx_strand_id
1 'polypeptide(L)'
;MATAPNNFILTSLPPLPTEYEEILIDLDTPRPQWYLDINPRGLVPSIKYSLPGIFDEPETLTESAIVAQFLCDTFPSPLLPASKEDPFSALKRARIAFFVDTWSSKIAPFQFQILKAEAGAEKEAKAEECVKVMEREIEPLLVGAGPFFGGSAELTLAEVMTAPFVLRMLSFARDGELMPKSFGEKLEALPNFGKWSKAVLGDGVVRKVYDEKGVVEGTKKRVKQMAAK
;
A
#
# COMPACT_ATOMS: atom_id res chain seq x y z
N MET A 1 -18.39 0.88 4.05
CA MET A 1 -16.99 0.59 3.73
C MET A 1 -16.19 0.47 5.01
N ALA A 2 -15.52 -0.66 5.25
CA ALA A 2 -14.79 -0.91 6.48
C ALA A 2 -13.28 -0.81 6.25
N THR A 3 -12.59 0.03 7.03
CA THR A 3 -11.15 0.33 6.86
C THR A 3 -10.40 0.30 8.19
N ALA A 4 -9.07 0.17 8.13
CA ALA A 4 -8.21 0.44 9.27
C ALA A 4 -7.92 1.94 9.36
N PRO A 5 -7.68 2.48 10.57
CA PRO A 5 -6.94 3.73 10.71
C PRO A 5 -5.63 3.64 9.91
N ASN A 6 -5.32 4.69 9.15
CA ASN A 6 -4.15 4.80 8.27
C ASN A 6 -4.13 3.93 7.01
N ASN A 7 -5.29 3.50 6.50
CA ASN A 7 -5.36 2.75 5.24
C ASN A 7 -5.42 3.68 4.00
N PHE A 8 -4.25 4.03 3.48
CA PHE A 8 -4.12 4.93 2.32
C PHE A 8 -4.77 4.43 1.03
N ILE A 9 -4.89 3.10 0.83
CA ILE A 9 -5.40 2.52 -0.42
C ILE A 9 -6.80 3.03 -0.78
N LEU A 10 -7.58 3.41 0.22
CA LEU A 10 -9.00 3.71 0.04
C LEU A 10 -9.35 5.19 0.12
N THR A 11 -8.57 5.94 0.88
CA THR A 11 -8.69 7.39 1.00
C THR A 11 -8.06 8.14 -0.17
N SER A 12 -7.30 7.44 -1.01
CA SER A 12 -6.64 7.98 -2.20
C SER A 12 -7.33 7.67 -3.52
N LEU A 13 -8.43 6.91 -3.46
CA LEU A 13 -9.23 6.66 -4.65
C LEU A 13 -9.98 7.95 -5.03
N PRO A 14 -9.93 8.36 -6.31
CA PRO A 14 -10.64 9.53 -6.83
C PRO A 14 -12.13 9.33 -6.65
N PRO A 15 -12.94 10.40 -6.72
CA PRO A 15 -14.13 10.53 -5.89
C PRO A 15 -14.98 9.27 -5.99
N LEU A 16 -14.94 8.49 -4.91
CA LEU A 16 -15.98 7.53 -4.59
C LEU A 16 -17.32 8.26 -4.77
N PRO A 17 -18.38 7.57 -5.19
CA PRO A 17 -19.70 8.18 -5.31
C PRO A 17 -19.97 8.99 -4.05
N THR A 18 -20.62 10.13 -4.22
CA THR A 18 -20.83 11.15 -3.16
C THR A 18 -21.53 10.61 -1.90
N GLU A 19 -21.98 9.35 -1.93
CA GLU A 19 -22.65 8.64 -0.86
C GLU A 19 -21.90 7.33 -0.56
N TYR A 20 -20.92 7.37 0.36
CA TYR A 20 -20.39 6.18 1.01
C TYR A 20 -20.27 6.42 2.51
N GLU A 21 -20.48 5.36 3.30
CA GLU A 21 -20.25 5.35 4.74
C GLU A 21 -18.91 4.64 5.04
N GLU A 22 -18.02 5.29 5.79
CA GLU A 22 -16.81 4.69 6.32
C GLU A 22 -17.00 4.24 7.77
N ILE A 23 -16.64 2.99 8.06
CA ILE A 23 -16.63 2.41 9.39
C ILE A 23 -15.19 2.01 9.71
N LEU A 24 -14.59 2.66 10.70
CA LEU A 24 -13.25 2.31 11.17
C LEU A 24 -13.31 1.06 12.06
N ILE A 25 -12.53 0.04 11.71
CA ILE A 25 -12.39 -1.18 12.49
C ILE A 25 -11.13 -1.06 13.36
N ASP A 26 -11.33 -1.07 14.68
CA ASP A 26 -10.21 -1.13 15.63
C ASP A 26 -9.47 -2.46 15.46
N LEU A 27 -8.17 -2.36 15.17
CA LEU A 27 -7.33 -3.52 14.93
C LEU A 27 -6.73 -4.15 16.20
N ASP A 28 -6.78 -3.45 17.33
CA ASP A 28 -6.15 -3.84 18.59
C ASP A 28 -7.08 -4.58 19.56
N THR A 29 -8.38 -4.67 19.23
CA THR A 29 -9.39 -5.44 19.97
C THR A 29 -9.96 -6.58 19.13
N PRO A 30 -10.59 -7.62 19.70
CA PRO A 30 -11.30 -8.62 18.92
C PRO A 30 -12.32 -7.97 17.98
N ARG A 31 -12.35 -8.41 16.72
CA ARG A 31 -13.28 -7.85 15.72
C ARG A 31 -14.72 -8.09 16.16
N PRO A 32 -15.63 -7.10 16.03
CA PRO A 32 -17.01 -7.27 16.42
C PRO A 32 -17.69 -8.32 15.52
N GLN A 33 -18.63 -9.09 16.09
CA GLN A 33 -19.26 -10.21 15.38
C GLN A 33 -19.91 -9.78 14.06
N TRP A 34 -20.60 -8.64 14.05
CA TRP A 34 -21.23 -8.11 12.83
C TRP A 34 -20.23 -7.89 11.68
N TYR A 35 -18.96 -7.59 11.99
CA TYR A 35 -17.92 -7.42 10.98
C TYR A 35 -17.35 -8.77 10.52
N LEU A 36 -17.24 -9.74 11.42
CA LEU A 36 -16.86 -11.10 11.07
C LEU A 36 -17.93 -11.78 10.18
N ASP A 37 -19.20 -11.41 10.35
CA ASP A 37 -20.28 -11.87 9.47
C ASP A 37 -20.13 -11.28 8.04
N ILE A 38 -19.41 -10.16 7.88
CA ILE A 38 -19.08 -9.55 6.57
C ILE A 38 -17.78 -10.13 6.01
N ASN A 39 -16.73 -10.17 6.83
CA ASN A 39 -15.45 -10.76 6.48
C ASN A 39 -15.01 -11.73 7.59
N PRO A 40 -15.23 -13.04 7.41
CA PRO A 40 -14.85 -14.06 8.40
C PRO A 40 -13.35 -14.10 8.71
N ARG A 41 -12.51 -13.54 7.84
CA ARG A 41 -11.05 -13.42 8.08
C ARG A 41 -10.71 -12.29 9.07
N GLY A 42 -11.64 -11.37 9.34
CA GLY A 42 -11.44 -10.22 10.22
C GLY A 42 -10.41 -9.20 9.70
N LEU A 43 -10.13 -9.23 8.39
CA LEU A 43 -9.14 -8.38 7.73
C LEU A 43 -9.80 -7.19 7.04
N VAL A 44 -9.18 -6.03 7.13
CA VAL A 44 -9.57 -4.84 6.39
C VAL A 44 -8.62 -4.60 5.21
N PRO A 45 -9.10 -3.98 4.12
CA PRO A 45 -10.44 -3.42 3.97
C PRO A 45 -11.52 -4.41 3.49
N SER A 46 -12.78 -3.99 3.65
CA SER A 46 -13.94 -4.64 3.04
C SER A 46 -14.96 -3.59 2.59
N ILE A 47 -15.60 -3.79 1.43
CA ILE A 47 -16.68 -2.92 0.97
C ILE A 47 -17.97 -3.70 0.79
N LYS A 48 -19.10 -3.07 1.10
CA LYS A 48 -20.42 -3.47 0.65
C LYS A 48 -20.80 -2.52 -0.48
N TYR A 49 -21.09 -3.07 -1.64
CA TYR A 49 -21.41 -2.32 -2.85
C TYR A 49 -22.83 -2.63 -3.28
N SER A 50 -23.63 -1.58 -3.47
CA SER A 50 -25.01 -1.70 -3.94
C SER A 50 -25.16 -0.91 -5.23
N LEU A 51 -25.87 -1.49 -6.18
CA LEU A 51 -26.20 -0.82 -7.44
C LEU A 51 -27.71 -0.92 -7.68
N PRO A 52 -28.50 0.09 -7.26
CA PRO A 52 -29.95 0.04 -7.36
C PRO A 52 -30.42 -0.24 -8.79
N GLY A 53 -31.36 -1.16 -8.93
CA GLY A 53 -31.91 -1.56 -10.23
C GLY A 53 -31.02 -2.54 -11.02
N ILE A 54 -29.87 -2.94 -10.47
CA ILE A 54 -29.00 -3.98 -11.04
C ILE A 54 -28.90 -5.18 -10.10
N PHE A 55 -28.67 -4.93 -8.80
CA PHE A 55 -28.65 -5.96 -7.76
C PHE A 55 -29.68 -5.62 -6.68
N ASP A 56 -30.45 -6.63 -6.26
CA ASP A 56 -31.44 -6.48 -5.19
C ASP A 56 -30.78 -6.42 -3.80
N GLU A 57 -29.61 -7.05 -3.64
CA GLU A 57 -28.85 -7.13 -2.38
C GLU A 57 -27.42 -6.56 -2.54
N PRO A 58 -26.81 -6.02 -1.47
CA PRO A 58 -25.43 -5.53 -1.50
C PRO A 58 -24.41 -6.66 -1.64
N GLU A 59 -23.47 -6.49 -2.56
CA GLU A 59 -22.34 -7.41 -2.75
C GLU A 59 -21.17 -7.03 -1.85
N THR A 60 -20.49 -8.03 -1.27
CA THR A 60 -19.33 -7.81 -0.40
C THR A 60 -18.03 -8.13 -1.13
N LEU A 61 -17.08 -7.19 -1.10
CA LEU A 61 -15.74 -7.38 -1.66
C LEU A 61 -14.68 -7.20 -0.55
N THR A 62 -13.71 -8.11 -0.53
CA THR A 62 -12.56 -8.10 0.39
C THR A 62 -11.25 -8.10 -0.40
N GLU A 63 -10.12 -8.03 0.31
CA GLU A 63 -8.76 -7.85 -0.22
C GLU A 63 -8.51 -6.45 -0.79
N SER A 64 -7.51 -5.74 -0.24
CA SER A 64 -7.23 -4.34 -0.62
C SER A 64 -6.96 -4.16 -2.11
N ALA A 65 -6.23 -5.09 -2.74
CA ALA A 65 -5.90 -4.99 -4.15
C ALA A 65 -7.12 -5.19 -5.05
N ILE A 66 -8.01 -6.13 -4.69
CA ILE A 66 -9.25 -6.39 -5.43
C ILE A 66 -10.19 -5.19 -5.29
N VAL A 67 -10.35 -4.69 -4.05
CA VAL A 67 -11.20 -3.53 -3.78
C VAL A 67 -10.74 -2.29 -4.54
N ALA A 68 -9.44 -1.96 -4.51
CA ALA A 68 -8.93 -0.78 -5.21
C ALA A 68 -9.06 -0.91 -6.75
N GLN A 69 -8.82 -2.09 -7.29
CA GLN A 69 -9.03 -2.37 -8.72
C GLN A 69 -10.50 -2.23 -9.10
N PHE A 70 -11.41 -2.83 -8.34
CA PHE A 70 -12.85 -2.74 -8.56
C PHE A 70 -13.33 -1.28 -8.57
N LEU A 71 -12.85 -0.47 -7.62
CA LEU A 71 -13.24 0.94 -7.54
C LEU A 71 -12.73 1.74 -8.74
N CYS A 72 -11.51 1.46 -9.23
CA CYS A 72 -11.01 2.08 -10.47
C CYS A 72 -11.75 1.62 -11.74
N ASP A 73 -12.29 0.39 -11.75
CA ASP A 73 -13.05 -0.12 -12.89
C ASP A 73 -14.50 0.35 -12.87
N THR A 74 -15.03 0.67 -11.68
CA THR A 74 -16.40 1.14 -11.49
C THR A 74 -16.53 2.65 -11.75
N PHE A 75 -15.53 3.43 -11.35
CA PHE A 75 -15.57 4.89 -11.44
C PHE A 75 -14.43 5.42 -12.31
N PRO A 76 -14.71 6.30 -13.30
CA PRO A 76 -13.67 6.98 -14.06
C PRO A 76 -12.64 7.62 -13.13
N SER A 77 -11.37 7.30 -13.35
CA SER A 77 -10.31 7.55 -12.38
C SER A 77 -9.00 7.89 -13.09
N PRO A 78 -8.29 8.97 -12.69
CA PRO A 78 -6.93 9.23 -13.18
C PRO A 78 -5.93 8.15 -12.75
N LEU A 79 -6.23 7.35 -11.72
CA LEU A 79 -5.32 6.33 -11.20
C LEU A 79 -5.09 5.17 -12.19
N LEU A 80 -6.12 4.82 -12.95
CA LEU A 80 -6.11 3.70 -13.87
C LEU A 80 -7.10 3.99 -15.00
N PRO A 81 -6.65 4.13 -16.26
CA PRO A 81 -7.57 4.37 -17.37
C PRO A 81 -8.50 3.17 -17.58
N ALA A 82 -9.67 3.43 -18.18
CA ALA A 82 -10.54 2.36 -18.59
C ALA A 82 -9.84 1.48 -19.63
N SER A 83 -10.12 0.17 -19.65
CA SER A 83 -9.38 -0.80 -20.47
C SER A 83 -9.41 -0.53 -21.98
N LYS A 84 -10.42 0.21 -22.45
CA LYS A 84 -10.65 0.58 -23.86
C LYS A 84 -10.72 2.09 -24.07
N GLU A 85 -10.18 2.89 -23.16
CA GLU A 85 -10.19 4.35 -23.25
C GLU A 85 -9.38 4.84 -24.46
N ASP A 86 -8.19 4.30 -24.64
CA ASP A 86 -7.25 4.59 -25.73
C ASP A 86 -6.42 3.34 -26.12
N PRO A 87 -5.72 3.34 -27.28
CA PRO A 87 -4.96 2.17 -27.75
C PRO A 87 -3.86 1.66 -26.81
N PHE A 88 -3.37 2.49 -25.89
CA PHE A 88 -2.33 2.18 -24.92
C PHE A 88 -2.88 1.88 -23.52
N SER A 89 -4.17 2.09 -23.24
CA SER A 89 -4.72 1.92 -21.89
C SER A 89 -4.52 0.50 -21.36
N ALA A 90 -4.79 -0.52 -22.18
CA ALA A 90 -4.58 -1.91 -21.79
C ALA A 90 -3.11 -2.20 -21.43
N LEU A 91 -2.16 -1.63 -22.18
CA LEU A 91 -0.73 -1.76 -21.89
C LEU A 91 -0.35 -1.02 -20.61
N LYS A 92 -0.87 0.19 -20.38
CA LYS A 92 -0.65 0.95 -19.14
C LYS A 92 -1.16 0.16 -17.93
N ARG A 93 -2.35 -0.40 -18.01
CA ARG A 93 -2.94 -1.27 -16.97
C ARG A 93 -2.05 -2.49 -16.69
N ALA A 94 -1.58 -3.17 -17.74
CA ALA A 94 -0.69 -4.33 -17.58
C ALA A 94 0.65 -3.96 -16.93
N ARG A 95 1.24 -2.82 -17.26
CA ARG A 95 2.49 -2.33 -16.64
C ARG A 95 2.31 -1.99 -15.16
N ILE A 96 1.19 -1.35 -14.80
CA ILE A 96 0.85 -1.07 -13.41
C ILE A 96 0.66 -2.38 -12.64
N ALA A 97 -0.11 -3.32 -13.19
CA ALA A 97 -0.32 -4.63 -12.56
C ALA A 97 1.01 -5.37 -12.36
N PHE A 98 1.90 -5.35 -13.36
CA PHE A 98 3.23 -5.95 -13.25
C PHE A 98 4.09 -5.29 -12.16
N PHE A 99 4.07 -3.96 -12.04
CA PHE A 99 4.78 -3.26 -10.97
C PHE A 99 4.25 -3.65 -9.58
N VAL A 100 2.92 -3.69 -9.42
CA VAL A 100 2.28 -4.07 -8.14
C VAL A 100 2.55 -5.53 -7.79
N ASP A 101 2.53 -6.44 -8.76
CA ASP A 101 2.88 -7.84 -8.56
C ASP A 101 4.36 -8.01 -8.19
N THR A 102 5.26 -7.31 -8.89
CA THR A 102 6.70 -7.30 -8.57
C THR A 102 6.93 -6.79 -7.14
N TRP A 103 6.29 -5.70 -6.74
CA TRP A 103 6.36 -5.21 -5.37
C TRP A 103 5.86 -6.26 -4.37
N SER A 104 4.66 -6.80 -4.60
CA SER A 104 3.99 -7.71 -3.68
C SER A 104 4.73 -9.04 -3.52
N SER A 105 5.29 -9.57 -4.60
CA SER A 105 5.97 -10.87 -4.61
C SER A 105 7.45 -10.79 -4.23
N LYS A 106 8.13 -9.66 -4.51
CA LYS A 106 9.58 -9.51 -4.30
C LYS A 106 9.95 -8.64 -3.11
N ILE A 107 9.19 -7.57 -2.84
CA ILE A 107 9.58 -6.55 -1.85
C ILE A 107 8.78 -6.70 -0.56
N ALA A 108 7.45 -6.81 -0.64
CA ALA A 108 6.59 -6.86 0.54
C ALA A 108 6.98 -7.95 1.57
N PRO A 109 7.46 -9.16 1.18
CA PRO A 109 7.93 -10.16 2.14
C PRO A 109 9.07 -9.68 3.03
N PHE A 110 9.98 -8.84 2.51
CA PHE A 110 11.12 -8.31 3.26
C PHE A 110 10.69 -7.44 4.44
N GLN A 111 9.56 -6.74 4.35
CA GLN A 111 9.08 -5.92 5.47
C GLN A 111 8.89 -6.78 6.73
N PHE A 112 8.28 -7.96 6.60
CA PHE A 112 8.11 -8.87 7.72
C PHE A 112 9.41 -9.57 8.12
N GLN A 113 10.27 -9.92 7.16
CA GLN A 113 11.55 -10.56 7.45
C GLN A 113 12.49 -9.64 8.25
N ILE A 114 12.60 -8.37 7.88
CA ILE A 114 13.43 -7.38 8.59
C ILE A 114 12.86 -7.11 9.99
N LEU A 115 11.54 -6.99 10.13
CA LEU A 115 10.90 -6.75 11.42
C LEU A 115 11.06 -7.93 12.40
N LYS A 116 11.14 -9.16 11.89
CA LYS A 116 11.32 -10.38 12.69
C LYS A 116 12.78 -10.73 12.96
N ALA A 117 13.72 -10.21 12.17
CA ALA A 117 15.14 -10.49 12.33
C ALA A 117 15.68 -9.93 13.65
N GLU A 118 16.64 -10.64 14.25
CA GLU A 118 17.30 -10.20 15.47
C GLU A 118 18.06 -8.89 15.24
N ALA A 119 18.07 -8.04 16.27
CA ALA A 119 18.75 -6.76 16.21
C ALA A 119 20.25 -6.93 15.93
N GLY A 120 20.84 -5.98 15.19
CA GLY A 120 22.24 -6.02 14.79
C GLY A 120 22.44 -6.66 13.42
N ALA A 121 23.39 -7.59 13.30
CA ALA A 121 23.90 -8.06 12.02
C ALA A 121 22.86 -8.80 11.17
N GLU A 122 21.93 -9.55 11.77
CA GLU A 122 20.90 -10.28 11.01
C GLU A 122 19.91 -9.32 10.36
N LYS A 123 19.35 -8.39 11.14
CA LYS A 123 18.46 -7.36 10.62
C LYS A 123 19.13 -6.51 9.53
N GLU A 124 20.40 -6.17 9.70
CA GLU A 124 21.15 -5.45 8.67
C GLU A 124 21.36 -6.27 7.40
N ALA A 125 21.69 -7.56 7.52
CA ALA A 125 21.81 -8.44 6.36
C ALA A 125 20.49 -8.56 5.58
N LYS A 126 19.35 -8.65 6.29
CA LYS A 126 18.03 -8.70 5.65
C LYS A 126 17.62 -7.39 5.00
N ALA A 127 17.96 -6.26 5.63
CA ALA A 127 17.77 -4.94 5.04
C ALA A 127 18.60 -4.77 3.75
N GLU A 128 19.87 -5.19 3.78
CA GLU A 128 20.76 -5.17 2.62
C GLU A 128 20.25 -6.06 1.47
N GLU A 129 19.75 -7.26 1.79
CA GLU A 129 19.11 -8.14 0.81
C GLU A 129 17.91 -7.45 0.14
N CYS A 130 17.06 -6.79 0.93
CA CYS A 130 15.93 -6.04 0.40
C CYS A 130 16.35 -4.88 -0.50
N VAL A 131 17.41 -4.14 -0.18
CA VAL A 131 17.95 -3.07 -1.03
C VAL A 131 18.37 -3.63 -2.39
N LYS A 132 19.12 -4.74 -2.40
CA LYS A 132 19.56 -5.40 -3.64
C LYS A 132 18.39 -5.87 -4.49
N VAL A 133 17.33 -6.37 -3.86
CA VAL A 133 16.11 -6.78 -4.58
C VAL A 133 15.36 -5.54 -5.09
N MET A 134 15.30 -4.45 -4.34
CA MET A 134 14.72 -3.18 -4.81
C MET A 134 15.46 -2.65 -6.04
N GLU A 135 16.80 -2.62 -5.99
CA GLU A 135 17.67 -2.20 -7.09
C GLU A 135 17.51 -3.09 -8.33
N ARG A 136 17.33 -4.41 -8.14
CA ARG A 136 17.19 -5.34 -9.27
C ARG A 136 15.79 -5.32 -9.89
N GLU A 137 14.74 -5.27 -9.07
CA GLU A 137 13.37 -5.57 -9.50
C GLU A 137 12.51 -4.31 -9.68
N ILE A 138 12.71 -3.27 -8.86
CA ILE A 138 11.85 -2.07 -8.84
C ILE A 138 12.49 -0.89 -9.57
N GLU A 139 13.77 -0.66 -9.30
CA GLU A 139 14.52 0.46 -9.88
C GLU A 139 14.44 0.53 -11.43
N PRO A 140 14.52 -0.58 -12.19
CA PRO A 140 14.39 -0.55 -13.65
C PRO A 140 12.96 -0.21 -14.11
N LEU A 141 11.94 -0.52 -13.31
CA LEU A 141 10.54 -0.24 -13.62
C LEU A 141 10.18 1.24 -13.43
N LEU A 142 11.02 1.99 -12.73
CA LEU A 142 10.84 3.41 -12.43
C LEU A 142 11.61 4.36 -13.37
N VAL A 143 12.35 3.85 -14.36
CA VAL A 143 13.14 4.67 -15.31
C VAL A 143 12.30 5.74 -16.02
N GLY A 144 11.03 5.44 -16.31
CA GLY A 144 10.10 6.35 -16.98
C GLY A 144 9.19 7.13 -16.03
N ALA A 145 9.42 7.13 -14.71
CA ALA A 145 8.57 7.84 -13.77
C ALA A 145 8.66 9.37 -13.96
N GLY A 146 7.54 10.08 -13.78
CA GLY A 146 7.52 11.51 -14.04
C GLY A 146 6.40 12.30 -13.38
N PRO A 147 6.42 12.56 -12.06
CA PRO A 147 7.22 11.98 -10.98
C PRO A 147 6.66 10.64 -10.45
N PHE A 148 5.48 10.23 -10.91
CA PHE A 148 4.83 8.97 -10.57
C PHE A 148 4.95 7.94 -11.71
N PHE A 149 4.51 6.71 -11.45
CA PHE A 149 4.71 5.56 -12.33
C PHE A 149 4.26 5.81 -13.77
N GLY A 150 5.05 5.32 -14.73
CA GLY A 150 4.72 5.39 -16.15
C GLY A 150 4.68 6.81 -16.75
N GLY A 151 5.36 7.77 -16.12
CA GLY A 151 5.46 9.16 -16.60
C GLY A 151 4.27 10.02 -16.20
N SER A 152 3.50 9.59 -15.20
CA SER A 152 2.29 10.28 -14.75
C SER A 152 2.62 11.48 -13.86
N ALA A 153 1.97 12.62 -14.14
CA ALA A 153 2.01 13.81 -13.30
C ALA A 153 1.21 13.64 -11.99
N GLU A 154 0.27 12.69 -11.97
CA GLU A 154 -0.60 12.38 -10.84
C GLU A 154 -0.36 10.93 -10.37
N LEU A 155 -0.79 10.62 -9.14
CA LEU A 155 -0.75 9.25 -8.62
C LEU A 155 -1.44 8.27 -9.58
N THR A 156 -0.89 7.08 -9.69
CA THR A 156 -1.51 5.96 -10.39
C THR A 156 -1.92 4.87 -9.39
N LEU A 157 -2.62 3.84 -9.87
CA LEU A 157 -2.92 2.68 -9.03
C LEU A 157 -1.64 1.99 -8.51
N ALA A 158 -0.48 2.16 -9.17
CA ALA A 158 0.80 1.65 -8.67
C ALA A 158 1.15 2.27 -7.30
N GLU A 159 1.06 3.60 -7.18
CA GLU A 159 1.31 4.30 -5.92
C GLU A 159 0.25 3.99 -4.88
N VAL A 160 -1.03 3.94 -5.26
CA VAL A 160 -2.12 3.57 -4.34
C VAL A 160 -1.83 2.24 -3.66
N MET A 161 -1.39 1.23 -4.42
CA MET A 161 -1.10 -0.10 -3.89
C MET A 161 0.20 -0.20 -3.09
N THR A 162 1.20 0.65 -3.35
CA THR A 162 2.56 0.48 -2.81
C THR A 162 2.98 1.53 -1.78
N ALA A 163 2.45 2.76 -1.87
CA ALA A 163 2.77 3.85 -0.96
C ALA A 163 2.61 3.52 0.54
N PRO A 164 1.60 2.75 1.00
CA PRO A 164 1.50 2.40 2.42
C PRO A 164 2.70 1.57 2.92
N PHE A 165 3.33 0.79 2.03
CA PHE A 165 4.51 -0.01 2.34
C PHE A 165 5.76 0.86 2.32
N VAL A 166 5.92 1.70 1.29
CA VAL A 166 7.03 2.66 1.18
C VAL A 166 7.09 3.60 2.38
N LEU A 167 5.94 4.18 2.76
CA LEU A 167 5.80 5.03 3.95
C LEU A 167 6.32 4.34 5.21
N ARG A 168 5.86 3.10 5.45
CA ARG A 168 6.23 2.32 6.63
C ARG A 168 7.72 1.97 6.61
N MET A 169 8.24 1.47 5.49
CA MET A 169 9.67 1.14 5.37
C MET A 169 10.56 2.34 5.71
N LEU A 170 10.28 3.50 5.13
CA LEU A 170 11.06 4.71 5.39
C LEU A 170 10.84 5.28 6.80
N SER A 171 9.63 5.20 7.35
CA SER A 171 9.36 5.60 8.75
C SER A 171 10.09 4.71 9.74
N PHE A 172 10.07 3.40 9.51
CA PHE A 172 10.74 2.41 10.35
C PHE A 172 12.27 2.54 10.27
N ALA A 173 12.80 2.88 9.09
CA ALA A 173 14.21 3.19 8.92
C ALA A 173 14.61 4.49 9.63
N ARG A 174 13.79 5.55 9.53
CA ARG A 174 14.03 6.81 10.27
C ARG A 174 14.07 6.59 11.79
N ASP A 175 13.18 5.75 12.30
CA ASP A 175 13.16 5.33 13.69
C ASP A 175 14.45 4.59 14.10
N GLY A 176 14.90 3.64 13.27
CA GLY A 176 16.17 2.93 13.45
C GLY A 176 16.10 1.66 14.32
N GLU A 177 15.05 1.47 15.13
CA GLU A 177 14.85 0.25 15.93
C GLU A 177 14.12 -0.83 15.11
N LEU A 178 13.07 -0.42 14.39
CA LEU A 178 12.25 -1.32 13.59
C LEU A 178 13.00 -1.79 12.34
N MET A 179 13.61 -0.86 11.61
CA MET A 179 14.50 -1.12 10.49
C MET A 179 15.77 -0.28 10.64
N PRO A 180 16.94 -0.74 10.17
CA PRO A 180 18.17 0.03 10.31
C PRO A 180 18.12 1.35 9.55
N LYS A 181 18.78 2.40 10.05
CA LYS A 181 18.85 3.71 9.36
C LYS A 181 19.51 3.61 7.98
N SER A 182 20.57 2.80 7.91
CA SER A 182 21.30 2.45 6.69
C SER A 182 20.37 1.93 5.58
N PHE A 183 19.28 1.25 5.94
CA PHE A 183 18.28 0.77 5.00
C PHE A 183 17.58 1.92 4.26
N GLY A 184 17.07 2.90 5.02
CA GLY A 184 16.41 4.08 4.47
C GLY A 184 17.36 4.88 3.60
N GLU A 185 18.58 5.13 4.09
CA GLU A 185 19.63 5.86 3.36
C GLU A 185 19.95 5.19 2.01
N LYS A 186 20.10 3.87 1.98
CA LYS A 186 20.40 3.11 0.75
C LYS A 186 19.23 3.09 -0.23
N LEU A 187 17.99 2.97 0.27
CA LEU A 187 16.80 3.07 -0.58
C LEU A 187 16.67 4.45 -1.19
N GLU A 188 16.83 5.52 -0.41
CA GLU A 188 16.77 6.90 -0.88
C GLU A 188 17.91 7.26 -1.85
N ALA A 189 19.05 6.57 -1.75
CA ALA A 189 20.18 6.71 -2.66
C ALA A 189 19.95 6.06 -4.04
N LEU A 190 18.94 5.19 -4.21
CA LEU A 190 18.61 4.61 -5.51
C LEU A 190 18.12 5.72 -6.48
N PRO A 191 18.65 5.81 -7.71
CA PRO A 191 18.42 6.95 -8.60
C PRO A 191 16.95 7.26 -8.93
N ASN A 192 16.14 6.24 -9.22
CA ASN A 192 14.75 6.36 -9.64
C ASN A 192 13.83 6.14 -8.44
N PHE A 193 14.05 5.09 -7.65
CA PHE A 193 13.27 4.83 -6.44
C PHE A 193 13.38 5.97 -5.43
N GLY A 194 14.57 6.55 -5.22
CA GLY A 194 14.73 7.70 -4.32
C GLY A 194 13.92 8.92 -4.77
N LYS A 195 13.92 9.23 -6.07
CA LYS A 195 13.11 10.33 -6.63
C LYS A 195 11.61 10.05 -6.54
N TRP A 196 11.20 8.85 -6.95
CA TRP A 196 9.81 8.42 -6.95
C TRP A 196 9.24 8.36 -5.52
N SER A 197 9.95 7.73 -4.58
CA SER A 197 9.52 7.63 -3.19
C SER A 197 9.43 9.01 -2.53
N LYS A 198 10.33 9.95 -2.84
CA LYS A 198 10.21 11.34 -2.38
C LYS A 198 8.96 12.04 -2.91
N ALA A 199 8.59 11.81 -4.17
CA ALA A 199 7.35 12.34 -4.74
C ALA A 199 6.11 11.74 -4.06
N VAL A 200 6.08 10.41 -3.91
CA VAL A 200 5.03 9.68 -3.19
C VAL A 200 4.87 10.20 -1.77
N LEU A 201 5.98 10.32 -1.02
CA LEU A 201 5.97 10.81 0.35
C LEU A 201 5.66 12.30 0.44
N GLY A 202 5.79 13.07 -0.64
CA GLY A 202 5.47 14.49 -0.71
C GLY A 202 4.00 14.79 -1.04
N ASP A 203 3.27 13.79 -1.53
CA ASP A 203 1.89 13.95 -1.96
C ASP A 203 0.93 14.17 -0.77
N GLY A 204 0.01 15.14 -0.93
CA GLY A 204 -0.91 15.55 0.13
C GLY A 204 -1.94 14.46 0.49
N VAL A 205 -2.38 13.66 -0.48
CA VAL A 205 -3.32 12.56 -0.27
C VAL A 205 -2.65 11.43 0.50
N VAL A 206 -1.39 11.13 0.14
CA VAL A 206 -0.55 10.13 0.83
C VAL A 206 -0.35 10.48 2.29
N ARG A 207 -0.02 11.75 2.57
CA ARG A 207 0.25 12.20 3.95
C ARG A 207 -0.98 12.36 4.81
N LYS A 208 -2.11 12.77 4.24
CA LYS A 208 -3.33 13.12 4.99
C LYS A 208 -3.79 12.04 5.96
N VAL A 209 -3.50 10.79 5.61
CA VAL A 209 -4.02 9.61 6.31
C VAL A 209 -2.95 8.81 7.01
N TYR A 210 -1.72 9.29 7.10
CA TYR A 210 -0.61 8.52 7.68
C TYR A 210 -0.13 9.15 8.98
N ASP A 211 -0.56 8.61 10.12
CA ASP A 211 0.02 8.89 11.43
C ASP A 211 1.32 8.08 11.63
N GLU A 212 2.44 8.68 11.22
CA GLU A 212 3.77 8.05 11.32
C GLU A 212 4.09 7.63 12.76
N LYS A 213 3.81 8.49 13.75
CA LYS A 213 4.16 8.22 15.14
C LYS A 213 3.36 7.04 15.68
N GLY A 214 2.03 7.05 15.52
CA GLY A 214 1.17 5.96 15.95
C GLY A 214 1.51 4.63 15.26
N VAL A 215 1.84 4.67 13.96
CA VAL A 215 2.24 3.48 13.20
C VAL A 215 3.56 2.90 13.70
N VAL A 216 4.58 3.73 13.97
CA VAL A 216 5.87 3.30 14.54
C VAL A 216 5.68 2.69 15.93
N GLU A 217 5.01 3.41 16.84
CA GLU A 217 4.80 2.95 18.23
C GLU A 217 3.97 1.66 18.29
N GLY A 218 2.88 1.59 17.52
CA GLY A 218 2.05 0.40 17.42
C GLY A 218 2.81 -0.81 16.85
N THR A 219 3.69 -0.59 15.86
CA THR A 219 4.51 -1.66 15.29
C THR A 219 5.56 -2.17 16.29
N LYS A 220 6.22 -1.28 17.04
CA LYS A 220 7.16 -1.68 18.11
C LYS A 220 6.48 -2.58 19.14
N LYS A 221 5.26 -2.22 19.57
CA LYS A 221 4.48 -3.02 20.51
C LYS A 221 4.19 -4.42 19.95
N ARG A 222 3.77 -4.52 18.69
CA ARG A 222 3.47 -5.81 18.04
C ARG A 222 4.71 -6.68 17.86
N VAL A 223 5.83 -6.13 17.43
CA VAL A 223 7.10 -6.87 17.30
C VAL A 223 7.55 -7.44 18.65
N LYS A 224 7.48 -6.64 19.73
CA LYS A 224 7.80 -7.11 21.09
C LYS A 224 6.88 -8.25 21.56
N GLN A 225 5.59 -8.17 21.25
CA GLN A 225 4.63 -9.24 21.56
C GLN A 225 4.90 -10.52 20.79
N MET A 226 5.40 -10.42 19.55
CA MET A 226 5.75 -11.59 18.74
C MET A 226 7.02 -12.27 19.22
N ALA A 227 8.02 -11.50 19.69
CA ALA A 227 9.25 -12.04 20.26
C ALA A 227 9.05 -12.72 21.63
N ALA A 228 7.95 -12.39 22.32
CA ALA A 228 7.60 -12.95 23.64
C ALA A 228 6.78 -14.26 23.57
N LYS A 229 6.46 -14.76 22.37
CA LYS A 229 5.73 -16.01 22.13
C LYS A 229 6.63 -17.07 21.52
#